data_AF-A0A4D6KSX1-F1
#
_entry.id   AF-A0A4D6KSX1-F1
#
_cell.length_a   1.000
_cell.length_b   1.000
_cell.length_c   1.000
_cell.angle_alpha   90.00
_cell.angle_beta   90.00
_cell.angle_gamma   90.00
#
_symmetry.space_group_name_H-M   'P 1'
#
loop_
_entity.id
_entity.type
_entity.pdbx_description
1 polymer ?
#
loop_
_entity_poly.entity_id
_entity_poly.type
_entity_poly.pdbx_seq_one_letter_code
_entity_poly.pdbx_strand_id
1 'polypeptide(L)'
;MVLCFPSTPKKLGMTITCFLSGAAILAAGVHFSYVNVAPQQARTKARNEFVMETLKKKYGYTSPYEKLARSDSHDRRTEVSTRDHYTQARNGQRDI
;
A
#
# COMPACT_ATOMS: atom_id res chain seq x y z
N MET A 1 -19.11 -21.74 -33.34
CA MET A 1 -20.00 -21.59 -32.16
C MET A 1 -20.59 -20.19 -32.19
N VAL A 2 -21.72 -20.02 -32.89
CA VAL A 2 -22.50 -18.78 -32.84
C VAL A 2 -23.17 -18.76 -31.48
N LEU A 3 -22.84 -17.78 -30.65
CA LEU A 3 -23.49 -17.55 -29.36
C LEU A 3 -24.95 -17.17 -29.62
N CYS A 4 -25.83 -18.17 -29.69
CA CYS A 4 -27.28 -17.99 -29.74
C CYS A 4 -27.79 -17.63 -28.34
N PHE A 5 -27.38 -16.46 -27.84
CA PHE A 5 -28.07 -15.81 -26.74
C PHE A 5 -29.06 -14.83 -27.37
N PRO A 6 -30.37 -14.89 -27.09
CA PRO A 6 -31.29 -13.85 -27.50
C PRO A 6 -30.95 -12.58 -26.71
N SER A 7 -29.98 -11.80 -27.22
CA SER A 7 -29.60 -10.49 -26.72
C SER A 7 -30.62 -9.49 -27.22
N THR A 8 -31.82 -9.51 -26.62
CA THR A 8 -32.76 -8.44 -26.84
C THR A 8 -32.17 -7.17 -26.23
N PRO A 9 -32.28 -5.99 -26.88
CA PRO A 9 -31.77 -4.73 -26.34
C PRO A 9 -32.23 -4.46 -24.89
N LYS A 10 -33.40 -4.99 -24.52
CA LYS A 10 -33.96 -4.96 -23.16
C LYS A 10 -33.13 -5.73 -22.14
N LYS A 11 -32.64 -6.93 -22.46
CA LYS A 11 -31.77 -7.72 -21.57
C LYS A 11 -30.41 -7.05 -21.38
N LEU A 12 -29.84 -6.53 -22.47
CA LEU A 12 -28.59 -5.76 -22.40
C LEU A 12 -28.76 -4.51 -21.52
N GLY A 13 -29.84 -3.75 -21.71
CA GLY A 13 -30.16 -2.59 -20.87
C GLY A 13 -30.26 -2.95 -19.39
N MET A 14 -30.98 -4.03 -19.05
CA MET A 14 -31.13 -4.50 -17.67
C MET A 14 -29.77 -4.85 -17.03
N THR A 15 -28.90 -5.54 -17.77
CA THR A 15 -27.55 -5.88 -17.30
C THR A 15 -26.71 -4.63 -17.07
N ILE A 16 -26.72 -3.68 -18.00
CA ILE A 16 -26.00 -2.40 -17.85
C ILE A 16 -26.50 -1.64 -16.63
N THR A 17 -27.82 -1.53 -16.43
CA THR A 17 -28.39 -0.88 -15.26
C THR A 17 -27.97 -1.53 -13.95
N CYS A 18 -27.95 -2.88 -13.91
CA CYS A 18 -27.51 -3.63 -12.73
C CYS A 18 -26.02 -3.39 -12.40
N PHE A 19 -25.15 -3.37 -13.42
CA PHE A 19 -23.74 -3.07 -13.20
C PHE A 19 -23.51 -1.63 -12.78
N LEU A 20 -24.20 -0.66 -13.39
CA LEU A 20 -24.10 0.74 -13.00
C LEU A 20 -24.60 0.98 -11.58
N SER A 21 -25.70 0.34 -11.16
CA SER A 21 -26.20 0.45 -9.80
C SER A 21 -25.24 -0.20 -8.80
N GLY A 22 -24.70 -1.38 -9.11
CA GLY A 22 -23.66 -2.03 -8.30
C GLY A 22 -22.41 -1.17 -8.15
N ALA A 23 -21.90 -0.61 -9.26
CA ALA A 23 -20.76 0.28 -9.25
C ALA A 23 -21.01 1.54 -8.40
N ALA A 24 -22.21 2.12 -8.47
CA ALA A 24 -22.59 3.28 -7.66
C ALA A 24 -22.61 2.95 -6.16
N ILE A 25 -23.18 1.81 -5.76
CA ILE A 25 -23.20 1.37 -4.36
C ILE A 25 -21.77 1.13 -3.84
N LEU A 26 -20.92 0.48 -4.64
CA LEU A 26 -19.52 0.25 -4.27
C LEU A 26 -18.74 1.57 -4.13
N ALA A 27 -18.90 2.50 -5.07
CA ALA A 27 -18.25 3.80 -4.99
C ALA A 27 -18.67 4.59 -3.74
N ALA A 28 -19.97 4.60 -3.44
CA ALA A 28 -20.49 5.23 -2.22
C ALA A 28 -19.94 4.55 -0.96
N GLY A 29 -19.95 3.21 -0.92
CA GLY A 29 -19.41 2.45 0.21
C GLY A 29 -17.92 2.70 0.46
N VAL A 30 -17.11 2.74 -0.61
CA VAL A 30 -15.68 3.08 -0.53
C VAL A 30 -15.49 4.51 -0.02
N HIS A 31 -16.24 5.48 -0.52
CA HIS A 31 -16.16 6.86 -0.06
C HIS A 31 -16.45 6.97 1.44
N PHE A 32 -17.55 6.37 1.92
CA PHE A 32 -17.86 6.35 3.35
C PHE A 32 -16.82 5.59 4.17
N SER A 33 -16.27 4.49 3.65
CA SER A 33 -15.21 3.75 4.32
C SER A 33 -13.98 4.65 4.55
N TYR A 34 -13.50 5.33 3.50
CA TYR A 34 -12.34 6.22 3.61
C TYR A 34 -12.55 7.38 4.60
N VAL A 35 -13.72 8.03 4.55
CA VAL A 35 -14.05 9.13 5.47
C VAL A 35 -14.01 8.69 6.93
N ASN A 36 -14.40 7.44 7.22
CA ASN A 36 -14.48 6.92 8.58
C ASN A 36 -13.22 6.19 9.07
N VAL A 37 -12.39 5.66 8.16
CA VAL A 37 -11.14 4.95 8.52
C VAL A 37 -10.07 5.93 9.00
N ALA A 38 -9.93 7.09 8.36
CA ALA A 38 -8.92 8.09 8.71
C ALA A 38 -8.97 8.53 10.19
N PRO A 39 -10.12 8.92 10.78
CA PRO A 39 -10.17 9.32 12.19
C PRO A 39 -9.90 8.16 13.15
N GLN A 40 -10.29 6.93 12.79
CA GLN A 40 -10.00 5.74 13.60
C GLN A 40 -8.50 5.42 13.59
N GLN A 41 -7.86 5.51 12.42
CA GLN A 41 -6.42 5.37 12.29
C GLN A 41 -5.68 6.45 13.09
N ALA A 42 -6.14 7.70 13.06
CA ALA A 42 -5.54 8.80 13.82
C ALA A 42 -5.58 8.54 15.34
N ARG A 43 -6.71 8.06 15.87
CA ARG A 43 -6.86 7.72 17.29
C ARG A 43 -5.95 6.56 17.70
N THR A 44 -5.92 5.49 16.90
CA THR A 44 -5.04 4.34 17.17
C THR A 44 -3.57 4.73 17.10
N LYS A 45 -3.20 5.57 16.12
CA LYS A 45 -1.84 6.09 15.99
C LYS A 45 -1.44 6.95 17.19
N ALA A 46 -2.29 7.89 17.61
CA ALA A 46 -2.02 8.73 18.78
C ALA A 46 -1.84 7.91 20.07
N ARG A 47 -2.68 6.89 20.28
CA ARG A 47 -2.53 5.97 21.42
C ARG A 47 -1.23 5.17 21.35
N ASN A 48 -0.88 4.67 20.17
CA ASN A 48 0.36 3.92 19.98
C ASN A 48 1.59 4.82 20.26
N GLU A 49 1.62 6.04 19.72
CA GLU A 49 2.69 7.00 19.95
C GLU A 49 2.87 7.30 21.44
N PHE A 50 1.78 7.57 22.16
CA PHE A 50 1.81 7.81 23.60
C PHE A 50 2.38 6.62 24.39
N VAL A 51 1.94 5.40 24.07
CA VAL A 51 2.43 4.18 24.75
C VAL A 51 3.91 3.95 24.43
N MET A 52 4.33 4.10 23.18
CA MET A 52 5.73 3.95 22.78
C MET A 52 6.63 4.97 23.46
N GLU A 53 6.21 6.24 23.55
CA GLU A 53 6.94 7.28 24.26
C GLU A 53 7.08 6.94 25.75
N THR A 54 6.00 6.49 26.37
CA THR A 54 5.98 6.10 27.79
C THR A 54 6.91 4.92 28.05
N LEU A 55 6.88 3.89 27.20
CA LEU A 55 7.74 2.71 27.32
C LEU A 55 9.21 3.06 27.07
N LYS A 56 9.50 3.92 26.10
CA LYS A 56 10.85 4.43 25.84
C LYS A 56 11.40 5.19 27.05
N LYS A 57 10.59 6.06 27.66
CA LYS A 57 10.99 6.84 28.83
C LYS A 57 11.21 5.99 30.08
N LYS A 58 10.36 4.99 30.34
CA LYS A 58 10.44 4.15 31.54
C LYS A 58 11.48 3.02 31.43
N TYR A 59 11.62 2.41 30.27
CA TYR A 59 12.33 1.14 30.11
C TYR A 59 13.40 1.17 28.99
N GLY A 60 13.62 2.30 28.33
CA GLY A 60 14.51 2.36 27.16
C GLY A 60 14.00 1.51 25.98
N TYR A 61 12.69 1.20 25.96
CA TYR A 61 12.10 0.35 24.95
C TYR A 61 12.25 0.96 23.56
N THR A 62 12.74 0.15 22.61
CA THR A 62 12.78 0.50 21.19
C THR A 62 11.66 -0.22 20.48
N SER A 63 10.85 0.53 19.73
CA SER A 63 9.72 -0.02 19.00
C SER A 63 10.16 -1.09 17.99
N PRO A 64 9.44 -2.22 17.87
CA PRO A 64 9.72 -3.24 16.86
C PRO A 64 9.65 -2.66 15.44
N TYR A 65 8.76 -1.69 15.23
CA TYR A 65 8.60 -0.99 13.95
C TYR A 65 9.83 -0.16 13.59
N GLU A 66 10.48 0.44 14.59
CA GLU A 66 11.72 1.20 14.39
C GLU A 66 12.88 0.28 14.03
N LYS A 67 12.95 -0.92 14.63
CA LYS A 67 13.94 -1.94 14.25
C LYS A 67 13.72 -2.44 12.82
N LEU A 68 12.48 -2.72 12.43
CA LEU A 68 12.16 -3.15 11.07
C LEU A 68 12.51 -2.08 10.03
N ALA A 69 12.15 -0.81 10.28
CA ALA A 69 12.50 0.30 9.40
C ALA A 69 14.01 0.50 9.28
N ARG A 70 14.75 0.30 10.38
CA ARG A 70 16.22 0.34 10.38
C ARG A 70 16.85 -0.78 9.57
N SER A 71 16.32 -2.00 9.67
CA SER A 71 16.80 -3.16 8.91
C SER A 71 16.57 -3.00 7.41
N ASP A 72 15.37 -2.58 6.98
CA ASP A 72 15.06 -2.31 5.56
C ASP A 72 16.02 -1.26 4.96
N SER A 73 16.28 -0.19 5.72
CA SER A 73 17.20 0.86 5.32
C SER A 73 18.64 0.36 5.15
N HIS A 74 19.08 -0.54 6.04
CA HIS A 74 20.41 -1.13 5.98
C HIS A 74 20.54 -2.05 4.76
N ASP A 75 19.53 -2.88 4.51
CA ASP A 75 19.52 -3.81 3.39
C ASP A 75 19.57 -3.05 2.06
N ARG A 76 18.70 -2.05 1.89
CA ARG A 76 18.68 -1.17 0.72
C ARG A 76 20.02 -0.43 0.52
N ARG A 77 20.63 0.07 1.60
CA ARG A 77 21.96 0.72 1.52
C ARG A 77 23.03 -0.27 1.05
N THR A 78 22.95 -1.52 1.50
CA THR A 78 23.89 -2.58 1.13
C THR A 78 23.74 -2.96 -0.34
N GLU A 79 22.51 -3.07 -0.83
CA GLU A 79 22.21 -3.30 -2.24
C GLU A 79 22.74 -2.16 -3.13
N VAL A 80 22.49 -0.90 -2.75
CA VAL A 80 22.96 0.29 -3.49
C VAL A 80 24.49 0.32 -3.53
N SER A 81 25.15 0.15 -2.38
CA SER A 81 26.62 0.11 -2.30
C SER A 81 27.21 -0.98 -3.21
N THR A 82 26.62 -2.18 -3.16
CA THR A 82 27.03 -3.30 -3.99
C THR A 82 26.88 -2.97 -5.47
N ARG A 83 25.74 -2.40 -5.85
CA ARG A 83 25.47 -1.96 -7.23
C ARG A 83 26.47 -0.91 -7.70
N ASP A 84 26.80 0.07 -6.87
CA ASP A 84 27.74 1.14 -7.20
C ASP A 84 29.16 0.62 -7.38
N HIS A 85 29.59 -0.36 -6.56
CA HIS A 85 30.87 -1.04 -6.78
C HIS A 85 30.93 -1.76 -8.12
N TYR A 86 29.86 -2.45 -8.52
CA TYR A 86 29.79 -3.10 -9.84
C TYR A 86 29.78 -2.10 -11.00
N THR A 87 29.07 -0.98 -10.87
CA THR A 87 29.06 0.04 -11.93
C THR A 87 30.41 0.73 -12.07
N GLN A 88 31.10 1.01 -10.95
CA GLN A 88 32.44 1.59 -10.97
C GLN A 88 33.47 0.66 -11.62
N ALA A 89 33.46 -0.64 -11.28
CA ALA A 89 34.33 -1.63 -11.92
C ALA A 89 34.09 -1.75 -13.43
N ARG A 90 32.82 -1.71 -13.85
CA ARG A 90 32.44 -1.73 -15.27
C ARG A 90 32.88 -0.48 -16.03
N ASN A 91 32.84 0.68 -15.39
CA ASN A 91 33.29 1.94 -16.00
C ASN A 91 34.81 1.96 -16.13
N GLY A 92 35.54 1.59 -15.08
CA GLY A 92 37.00 1.51 -15.13
C GLY A 92 37.53 0.53 -16.18
N GLN A 93 36.83 -0.57 -16.46
CA GLN A 93 37.17 -1.51 -17.54
C GLN A 93 36.96 -0.90 -18.95
N ARG A 94 36.12 0.13 -19.10
CA ARG A 94 35.86 0.80 -20.38
C ARG A 94 36.80 1.98 -20.66
N ASP A 95 37.52 2.43 -19.64
CA ASP A 95 38.43 3.58 -19.69
C ASP A 95 39.91 3.16 -19.94
N ILE A 96 40.16 1.88 -20.24
CA ILE A 96 41.48 1.30 -20.58
C ILE A 96 41.48 0.82 -22.04
#